data_AF-A0AAW7VT69-F1
#
_entry.id   AF-A0AAW7VT69-F1
#
_cell.length_a   1.000
_cell.length_b   1.000
_cell.length_c   1.000
_cell.angle_alpha   90.00
_cell.angle_beta   90.00
_cell.angle_gamma   90.00
#
_symmetry.space_group_name_H-M   'P 1'
#
loop_
_entity.id
_entity.type
_entity.pdbx_description
1 polymer ?
#
loop_
_entity_poly.entity_id
_entity_poly.type
_entity_poly.pdbx_seq_one_letter_code
_entity_poly.pdbx_strand_id
1 'polypeptide(L)'
;MRSETWDHALEVDGKGDEVYIDVRARMVDETGKDRGPARGNTSVVLGDTNGQGGRVQAGSRSSNGGLKTGDSVPESATSGYGPWVLSSQPKADRLPLDAGTFTLTEGKDKVLISPTIWEWDGGKDVFADWTAWMKSATDQIPAEALGATGVAVKKATQAGLGLALSLSDKQILGQASDRPIGIQAQGAEGFTFDPYVMTLDYASAESLVSEDDGKGTGVKTIIYKDSDKYHGQYELYLQVTKVG
;
A
#
# COMPACT_ATOMS: atom_id res chain seq x y z
N MET A 1 -0.41 7.24 19.92
CA MET A 1 0.90 6.56 19.99
C MET A 1 1.12 5.93 18.64
N ARG A 2 2.22 6.28 17.97
CA ARG A 2 2.74 5.60 16.76
C ARG A 2 3.93 4.76 17.27
N SER A 3 4.06 3.50 16.86
CA SER A 3 5.12 2.60 17.32
C SER A 3 5.75 1.90 16.13
N GLU A 4 7.04 1.58 16.26
CA GLU A 4 7.80 0.74 15.32
C GLU A 4 7.34 -0.71 15.39
N THR A 5 7.59 -1.46 14.32
CA THR A 5 7.38 -2.91 14.34
C THR A 5 8.39 -3.59 15.25
N TRP A 6 8.01 -4.71 15.87
CA TRP A 6 8.98 -5.53 16.61
C TRP A 6 9.79 -6.34 15.61
N ASP A 7 10.94 -5.80 15.21
CA ASP A 7 11.94 -6.54 14.45
C ASP A 7 12.30 -7.85 15.17
N HIS A 8 12.67 -8.87 14.40
CA HIS A 8 13.40 -10.02 14.90
C HIS A 8 14.51 -9.53 15.85
N ALA A 9 14.60 -10.14 17.05
CA ALA A 9 15.32 -9.68 18.24
C ALA A 9 16.85 -9.43 18.13
N LEU A 10 17.40 -9.25 16.92
CA LEU A 10 18.82 -9.16 16.64
C LEU A 10 19.22 -8.06 15.61
N GLU A 11 18.30 -7.27 14.99
CA GLU A 11 18.65 -6.20 14.02
C GLU A 11 19.72 -6.63 12.97
N VAL A 12 19.66 -7.88 12.49
CA VAL A 12 20.80 -8.52 11.78
C VAL A 12 20.94 -8.03 10.34
N ASP A 13 19.85 -7.62 9.72
CA ASP A 13 19.76 -7.19 8.33
C ASP A 13 19.74 -5.66 8.16
N GLY A 14 19.37 -4.92 9.19
CA GLY A 14 19.42 -3.45 9.25
C GLY A 14 18.86 -2.92 10.57
N LYS A 15 18.76 -1.59 10.71
CA LYS A 15 18.29 -0.94 11.95
C LYS A 15 16.89 -0.39 11.75
N GLY A 16 15.91 -0.93 12.47
CA GLY A 16 14.50 -0.55 12.34
C GLY A 16 13.91 -0.95 11.01
N ASP A 17 12.73 -0.40 10.74
CA ASP A 17 11.90 -1.00 9.72
C ASP A 17 12.45 -0.74 8.31
N GLU A 18 12.42 -1.79 7.50
CA GLU A 18 12.71 -1.77 6.08
C GLU A 18 11.48 -2.22 5.31
N VAL A 19 10.96 -1.32 4.48
CA VAL A 19 9.65 -1.52 3.86
C VAL A 19 9.69 -1.34 2.36
N TYR A 20 8.77 -1.98 1.65
CA TYR A 20 8.45 -1.64 0.27
C TYR A 20 6.95 -1.45 0.11
N ILE A 21 6.59 -0.70 -0.94
CA ILE A 21 5.21 -0.39 -1.27
C ILE A 21 4.87 -1.11 -2.57
N ASP A 22 3.76 -1.81 -2.58
CA ASP A 22 3.18 -2.40 -3.78
C ASP A 22 1.84 -1.74 -4.08
N VAL A 23 1.65 -1.29 -5.31
CA VAL A 23 0.35 -0.80 -5.78
C VAL A 23 -0.11 -1.65 -6.94
N ARG A 24 -1.35 -2.15 -6.84
CA ARG A 24 -2.03 -2.83 -7.93
C ARG A 24 -3.29 -2.09 -8.30
N ALA A 25 -3.51 -1.92 -9.60
CA ALA A 25 -4.69 -1.28 -10.12
C ALA A 25 -5.29 -2.09 -11.27
N ARG A 26 -6.61 -2.20 -11.30
CA ARG A 26 -7.33 -2.89 -12.38
C ARG A 26 -8.51 -2.07 -12.84
N MET A 27 -8.69 -2.00 -14.16
CA MET A 27 -9.88 -1.41 -14.76
C MET A 27 -10.95 -2.47 -14.99
N VAL A 28 -12.18 -2.11 -14.68
CA VAL A 28 -13.37 -2.93 -14.96
C VAL A 28 -14.46 -2.07 -15.58
N ASP A 29 -15.40 -2.71 -16.27
CA ASP A 29 -16.61 -2.05 -16.71
C ASP A 29 -17.68 -1.96 -15.60
N GLU A 30 -18.85 -1.43 -15.92
CA GLU A 30 -19.95 -1.24 -14.99
C GLU A 30 -20.51 -2.56 -14.42
N THR A 31 -20.21 -3.68 -15.08
CA THR A 31 -20.60 -5.03 -14.67
C THR A 31 -19.52 -5.74 -13.84
N GLY A 32 -18.35 -5.11 -13.67
CA GLY A 32 -17.21 -5.69 -12.95
C GLY A 32 -16.33 -6.58 -13.82
N LYS A 33 -16.60 -6.63 -15.12
CA LYS A 33 -15.78 -7.39 -16.05
C LYS A 33 -14.48 -6.65 -16.31
N ASP A 34 -13.39 -7.40 -16.25
CA ASP A 34 -12.05 -6.91 -16.50
C ASP A 34 -11.88 -6.26 -17.89
N ARG A 35 -11.21 -5.11 -17.92
CA ARG A 35 -10.97 -4.29 -19.12
C ARG A 35 -9.51 -4.31 -19.59
N GLY A 36 -8.65 -5.09 -18.94
CA GLY A 36 -7.27 -5.26 -19.38
C GLY A 36 -6.34 -5.79 -18.30
N PRO A 37 -5.04 -5.90 -18.59
CA PRO A 37 -4.09 -6.37 -17.59
C PRO A 37 -4.06 -5.43 -16.38
N ALA A 38 -3.88 -6.01 -15.20
CA ALA A 38 -3.56 -5.25 -14.00
C ALA A 38 -2.30 -4.39 -14.22
N ARG A 39 -2.31 -3.19 -13.66
CA ARG A 39 -1.21 -2.22 -13.68
C ARG A 39 -0.70 -1.98 -12.27
N GLY A 40 0.42 -1.27 -12.18
CA GLY A 40 1.03 -0.85 -10.94
C GLY A 40 2.42 -1.44 -10.77
N ASN A 41 3.05 -1.07 -9.66
CA ASN A 41 4.48 -1.21 -9.45
C ASN A 41 4.77 -1.61 -8.00
N THR A 42 5.97 -2.14 -7.79
CA THR A 42 6.53 -2.41 -6.46
C THR A 42 7.76 -1.53 -6.31
N SER A 43 7.87 -0.79 -5.21
CA SER A 43 9.08 -0.02 -4.92
C SER A 43 10.25 -0.94 -4.58
N VAL A 44 11.46 -0.41 -4.70
CA VAL A 44 12.61 -0.92 -3.96
C VAL A 44 12.35 -0.85 -2.45
N VAL A 45 13.14 -1.59 -1.69
CA VAL A 45 13.13 -1.51 -0.23
C VAL A 45 13.65 -0.14 0.21
N LEU A 46 12.92 0.48 1.14
CA LEU A 46 13.15 1.77 1.75
C LEU A 46 13.47 1.54 3.23
N GLY A 47 14.64 1.95 3.70
CA GLY A 47 15.05 1.72 5.09
C GLY A 47 16.55 1.82 5.26
N ASP A 48 17.13 1.04 6.19
CA ASP A 48 18.58 0.98 6.33
C ASP A 48 19.17 0.25 5.11
N THR A 49 20.20 0.85 4.51
CA THR A 49 20.87 0.23 3.37
C THR A 49 21.86 -0.83 3.81
N ASN A 50 22.53 -0.68 4.95
CA ASN A 50 23.52 -1.59 5.54
C ASN A 50 24.46 -2.32 4.53
N GLY A 51 24.86 -1.65 3.45
CA GLY A 51 25.66 -2.25 2.36
C GLY A 51 24.93 -3.21 1.41
N GLN A 52 23.63 -3.42 1.59
CA GLN A 52 22.77 -4.19 0.69
C GLN A 52 22.47 -3.42 -0.60
N GLY A 53 22.81 -4.02 -1.73
CA GLY A 53 22.52 -3.44 -3.05
C GLY A 53 21.02 -3.45 -3.37
N GLY A 54 20.54 -2.39 -4.03
CA GLY A 54 19.15 -2.30 -4.49
C GLY A 54 18.15 -1.74 -3.48
N ARG A 55 18.61 -1.32 -2.30
CA ARG A 55 17.82 -0.53 -1.33
C ARG A 55 17.99 0.97 -1.54
N VAL A 56 17.01 1.75 -1.12
CA VAL A 56 17.13 3.21 -1.00
C VAL A 56 17.12 3.57 0.48
N GLN A 57 18.14 4.33 0.88
CA GLN A 57 18.23 4.86 2.24
C GLN A 57 16.99 5.71 2.55
N ALA A 58 16.29 5.37 3.62
CA ALA A 58 15.17 6.13 4.14
C ALA A 58 15.09 5.97 5.66
N GLY A 59 14.65 7.03 6.34
CA GLY A 59 14.44 7.01 7.77
C GLY A 59 15.65 7.46 8.57
N SER A 60 15.43 7.70 9.86
CA SER A 60 16.38 8.40 10.72
C SER A 60 16.83 7.59 11.94
N ARG A 61 16.68 6.26 11.93
CA ARG A 61 17.15 5.39 13.03
C ARG A 61 18.68 5.24 13.05
N SER A 62 19.33 5.30 11.89
CA SER A 62 20.78 5.19 11.74
C SER A 62 21.34 6.17 10.70
N SER A 63 22.67 6.25 10.58
CA SER A 63 23.32 7.04 9.51
C SER A 63 23.12 6.47 8.12
N ASN A 64 22.70 5.20 8.02
CA ASN A 64 22.48 4.47 6.77
C ASN A 64 20.99 4.30 6.43
N GLY A 65 20.11 4.91 7.22
CA GLY A 65 18.66 4.81 7.10
C GLY A 65 18.04 4.10 8.30
N GLY A 66 16.90 3.46 8.06
CA GLY A 66 16.13 2.74 9.07
C GLY A 66 14.93 3.55 9.49
N LEU A 67 13.75 3.06 9.18
CA LEU A 67 12.52 3.79 9.51
C LEU A 67 12.23 3.68 10.99
N LYS A 68 11.77 4.79 11.55
CA LYS A 68 11.31 4.86 12.93
C LYS A 68 10.07 5.70 13.06
N THR A 69 9.46 5.65 14.25
CA THR A 69 8.28 6.48 14.54
C THR A 69 8.58 7.96 14.32
N GLY A 70 7.74 8.59 13.49
CA GLY A 70 7.82 10.02 13.18
C GLY A 70 8.56 10.34 11.89
N ASP A 71 9.21 9.36 11.26
CA ASP A 71 9.79 9.54 9.94
C ASP A 71 8.71 9.78 8.88
N SER A 72 9.12 10.44 7.79
CA SER A 72 8.31 10.68 6.62
C SER A 72 9.15 10.43 5.38
N VAL A 73 8.64 9.62 4.47
CA VAL A 73 9.35 9.22 3.25
C VAL A 73 8.51 9.60 2.03
N PRO A 74 9.08 10.30 1.03
CA PRO A 74 10.48 10.70 0.92
C PRO A 74 10.85 11.87 1.85
N GLU A 75 12.08 11.86 2.38
CA GLU A 75 12.63 12.95 3.23
C GLU A 75 12.70 14.31 2.53
N SER A 76 12.57 14.35 1.20
CA SER A 76 12.44 15.57 0.40
C SER A 76 11.22 16.43 0.76
N ALA A 77 10.34 15.94 1.64
CA ALA A 77 9.37 16.69 2.43
C ALA A 77 10.09 17.73 3.33
N THR A 78 10.74 18.70 2.69
CA THR A 78 11.49 19.77 3.35
C THR A 78 10.53 20.75 4.03
N SER A 79 11.03 21.35 5.12
CA SER A 79 10.35 22.25 6.07
C SER A 79 9.09 22.96 5.54
N GLY A 80 7.93 22.35 5.75
CA GLY A 80 6.61 22.95 5.49
C GLY A 80 5.63 22.06 4.71
N TYR A 81 6.13 21.04 4.00
CA TYR A 81 5.30 20.14 3.18
C TYR A 81 5.58 18.68 3.54
N GLY A 82 4.53 17.89 3.74
CA GLY A 82 4.65 16.47 4.09
C GLY A 82 4.86 15.54 2.88
N PRO A 83 5.01 14.22 3.11
CA PRO A 83 5.28 13.22 2.07
C PRO A 83 4.15 13.05 1.03
N TRP A 84 3.01 13.70 1.27
CA TRP A 84 1.88 13.80 0.35
C TRP A 84 2.07 14.80 -0.79
N VAL A 85 3.10 15.64 -0.74
CA VAL A 85 3.42 16.58 -1.84
C VAL A 85 4.34 15.90 -2.84
N LEU A 86 3.92 15.86 -4.11
CA LEU A 86 4.76 15.36 -5.20
C LEU A 86 6.01 16.24 -5.36
N SER A 87 7.15 15.73 -4.88
CA SER A 87 8.45 16.39 -5.02
C SER A 87 9.11 16.11 -6.38
N SER A 88 8.65 15.09 -7.11
CA SER A 88 9.16 14.72 -8.43
C SER A 88 8.11 13.92 -9.22
N GLN A 89 8.39 13.66 -10.50
CA GLN A 89 7.55 12.78 -11.32
C GLN A 89 7.48 11.38 -10.71
N PRO A 90 6.32 10.70 -10.74
CA PRO A 90 6.19 9.32 -10.30
C PRO A 90 7.17 8.39 -11.04
N LYS A 91 7.70 7.40 -10.33
CA LYS A 91 8.69 6.44 -10.85
C LYS A 91 8.18 5.02 -10.68
N ALA A 92 8.72 4.11 -11.49
CA ALA A 92 8.31 2.70 -11.47
C ALA A 92 8.81 1.93 -10.24
N ASP A 93 9.84 2.41 -9.53
CA ASP A 93 10.52 1.61 -8.51
C ASP A 93 10.81 2.38 -7.21
N ARG A 94 10.38 3.64 -7.07
CA ARG A 94 10.66 4.46 -5.88
C ARG A 94 9.65 5.57 -5.72
N LEU A 95 9.59 6.17 -4.53
CA LEU A 95 8.65 7.24 -4.21
C LEU A 95 8.99 8.57 -4.93
N PRO A 96 7.99 9.33 -5.41
CA PRO A 96 6.58 8.93 -5.55
C PRO A 96 6.40 7.76 -6.53
N LEU A 97 5.67 6.71 -6.13
CA LEU A 97 5.53 5.47 -6.92
C LEU A 97 4.40 5.61 -7.93
N ASP A 98 4.66 5.23 -9.19
CA ASP A 98 3.65 5.25 -10.25
C ASP A 98 2.62 4.12 -10.07
N ALA A 99 1.35 4.48 -9.91
CA ALA A 99 0.22 3.55 -9.87
C ALA A 99 -0.40 3.29 -11.26
N GLY A 100 -0.03 4.10 -12.26
CA GLY A 100 -0.49 4.05 -13.65
C GLY A 100 -1.47 5.17 -14.02
N THR A 101 -1.67 5.32 -15.33
CA THR A 101 -2.64 6.27 -15.94
C THR A 101 -3.85 5.54 -16.51
N PHE A 102 -5.06 5.95 -16.15
CA PHE A 102 -6.29 5.27 -16.56
C PHE A 102 -7.22 6.24 -17.30
N THR A 103 -7.89 5.74 -18.33
CA THR A 103 -8.93 6.49 -19.06
C THR A 103 -10.29 5.99 -18.58
N LEU A 104 -11.05 6.84 -17.91
CA LEU A 104 -12.39 6.50 -17.43
C LEU A 104 -13.45 7.14 -18.33
N THR A 105 -14.38 6.34 -18.84
CA THR A 105 -15.59 6.83 -19.51
C THR A 105 -16.73 6.92 -18.51
N GLU A 106 -17.44 8.05 -18.50
CA GLU A 106 -18.58 8.27 -17.62
C GLU A 106 -19.63 7.15 -17.74
N GLY A 107 -20.02 6.59 -16.59
CA GLY A 107 -21.01 5.53 -16.49
C GLY A 107 -20.57 4.15 -16.98
N LYS A 108 -19.31 3.97 -17.41
CA LYS A 108 -18.81 2.69 -17.96
C LYS A 108 -17.62 2.15 -17.21
N ASP A 109 -16.58 2.95 -17.04
CA ASP A 109 -15.31 2.43 -16.54
C ASP A 109 -15.15 2.74 -15.04
N LYS A 110 -14.61 1.77 -14.31
CA LYS A 110 -14.14 1.88 -12.93
C LYS A 110 -12.69 1.43 -12.85
N VAL A 111 -11.93 2.00 -11.93
CA VAL A 111 -10.60 1.53 -11.54
C VAL A 111 -10.59 1.20 -10.06
N LEU A 112 -10.07 0.03 -9.71
CA LEU A 112 -9.80 -0.37 -8.34
C LEU A 112 -8.30 -0.26 -8.11
N ILE A 113 -7.88 0.44 -7.06
CA ILE A 113 -6.49 0.70 -6.72
C ILE A 113 -6.24 0.19 -5.30
N SER A 114 -5.27 -0.70 -5.14
CA SER A 114 -4.91 -1.34 -3.87
C SER A 114 -3.43 -1.09 -3.56
N PRO A 115 -3.10 0.01 -2.87
CA PRO A 115 -1.75 0.21 -2.34
C PRO A 115 -1.57 -0.57 -1.04
N THR A 116 -0.45 -1.27 -0.91
CA THR A 116 -0.07 -2.06 0.26
C THR A 116 1.38 -1.73 0.64
N ILE A 117 1.71 -1.92 1.91
CA ILE A 117 3.06 -1.76 2.45
C ILE A 117 3.47 -3.04 3.14
N TRP A 118 4.73 -3.41 2.97
CA TRP A 118 5.29 -4.69 3.39
C TRP A 118 6.60 -4.45 4.12
N GLU A 119 6.79 -5.13 5.24
CA GLU A 119 8.10 -5.28 5.86
C GLU A 119 8.92 -6.28 5.04
N TRP A 120 10.18 -5.97 4.85
CA TRP A 120 11.14 -6.83 4.20
C TRP A 120 11.88 -7.64 5.26
N ASP A 121 11.86 -8.96 5.13
CA ASP A 121 12.61 -9.90 5.99
C ASP A 121 13.47 -10.86 5.14
N GLY A 122 13.62 -10.58 3.85
CA GLY A 122 14.50 -11.33 2.94
C GLY A 122 13.91 -12.58 2.29
N GLY A 123 12.65 -12.94 2.55
CA GLY A 123 11.94 -14.06 1.89
C GLY A 123 10.67 -13.62 1.17
N LYS A 124 10.33 -14.24 0.04
CA LYS A 124 9.29 -13.74 -0.89
C LYS A 124 7.97 -14.51 -0.90
N ASP A 125 7.81 -15.51 -0.04
CA ASP A 125 6.76 -16.51 -0.22
C ASP A 125 5.37 -15.94 0.02
N VAL A 126 5.17 -15.18 1.10
CA VAL A 126 3.87 -14.57 1.44
C VAL A 126 3.46 -13.49 0.44
N PHE A 127 4.40 -12.66 -0.02
CA PHE A 127 4.12 -11.63 -1.02
C PHE A 127 3.78 -12.22 -2.40
N ALA A 128 4.49 -13.28 -2.80
CA ALA A 128 4.21 -13.99 -4.05
C ALA A 128 2.82 -14.62 -4.03
N ASP A 129 2.44 -15.27 -2.92
CA ASP A 129 1.11 -15.85 -2.72
C ASP A 129 0.02 -14.79 -2.75
N TRP A 130 0.23 -13.65 -2.08
CA TRP A 130 -0.69 -12.52 -2.13
C TRP A 130 -0.86 -11.99 -3.56
N THR A 131 0.24 -11.82 -4.31
CA THR A 131 0.18 -11.32 -5.68
C THR A 131 -0.58 -12.28 -6.60
N ALA A 132 -0.34 -13.59 -6.46
CA ALA A 132 -1.04 -14.62 -7.23
C ALA A 132 -2.54 -14.63 -6.92
N TRP A 133 -2.90 -14.52 -5.65
CA TRP A 133 -4.29 -14.49 -5.22
C TRP A 133 -5.01 -13.19 -5.60
N MET A 134 -4.36 -12.03 -5.52
CA MET A 134 -4.87 -10.76 -6.05
C MET A 134 -5.20 -10.85 -7.54
N LYS A 135 -4.34 -11.53 -8.31
CA LYS A 135 -4.58 -11.78 -9.72
C LYS A 135 -5.86 -12.60 -9.93
N SER A 136 -6.10 -13.63 -9.12
CA SER A 136 -7.28 -14.50 -9.23
C SER A 136 -8.58 -13.85 -8.72
N ALA A 137 -8.54 -13.15 -7.59
CA ALA A 137 -9.73 -12.54 -6.99
C ALA A 137 -10.28 -11.36 -7.81
N THR A 138 -9.48 -10.82 -8.72
CA THR A 138 -9.89 -9.72 -9.59
C THR A 138 -10.53 -10.17 -10.92
N ASP A 139 -10.61 -11.47 -11.19
CA ASP A 139 -11.24 -11.98 -12.41
C ASP A 139 -12.78 -11.91 -12.35
N GLN A 140 -13.38 -11.74 -11.17
CA GLN A 140 -14.80 -11.49 -10.98
C GLN A 140 -15.03 -10.49 -9.84
N ILE A 141 -15.06 -9.20 -10.17
CA ILE A 141 -15.35 -8.16 -9.20
C ILE A 141 -16.87 -8.10 -8.97
N PRO A 142 -17.36 -8.34 -7.74
CA PRO A 142 -18.78 -8.38 -7.47
C PRO A 142 -19.40 -6.98 -7.54
N ALA A 143 -20.70 -6.90 -7.85
CA ALA A 143 -21.41 -5.63 -8.02
C ALA A 143 -21.33 -4.73 -6.78
N GLU A 144 -21.24 -5.34 -5.59
CA GLU A 144 -21.07 -4.66 -4.30
C GLU A 144 -19.76 -3.85 -4.24
N ALA A 145 -18.68 -4.34 -4.87
CA ALA A 145 -17.40 -3.62 -4.99
C ALA A 145 -17.53 -2.37 -5.86
N LEU A 146 -18.45 -2.41 -6.82
CA LEU A 146 -18.68 -1.37 -7.83
C LEU A 146 -19.72 -0.34 -7.38
N GLY A 147 -20.61 -0.72 -6.47
CA GLY A 147 -21.78 0.02 -6.05
C GLY A 147 -21.52 1.21 -5.12
N ALA A 148 -20.27 1.50 -4.78
CA ALA A 148 -19.94 2.69 -4.02
C ALA A 148 -20.04 3.93 -4.94
N THR A 149 -20.98 4.84 -4.64
CA THR A 149 -21.01 6.19 -5.22
C THR A 149 -19.99 7.07 -4.49
N GLY A 150 -19.13 7.76 -5.23
CA GLY A 150 -18.08 8.62 -4.66
C GLY A 150 -16.77 7.88 -4.39
N VAL A 151 -15.79 8.60 -3.85
CA VAL A 151 -14.46 8.01 -3.53
C VAL A 151 -14.62 7.08 -2.33
N ALA A 152 -14.52 5.78 -2.57
CA ALA A 152 -14.60 4.77 -1.51
C ALA A 152 -13.25 4.09 -1.31
N VAL A 153 -12.62 4.34 -0.16
CA VAL A 153 -11.51 3.54 0.34
C VAL A 153 -12.09 2.57 1.37
N LYS A 154 -12.16 1.29 1.01
CA LYS A 154 -12.71 0.24 1.86
C LYS A 154 -11.69 -0.87 2.04
N LYS A 155 -11.83 -1.64 3.11
CA LYS A 155 -11.18 -2.94 3.18
C LYS A 155 -11.68 -3.83 2.04
N ALA A 156 -10.83 -4.69 1.51
CA ALA A 156 -11.15 -5.47 0.34
C ALA A 156 -12.30 -6.47 0.60
N THR A 157 -12.40 -7.02 1.82
CA THR A 157 -13.59 -7.82 2.20
C THR A 157 -14.87 -6.99 2.29
N GLN A 158 -14.78 -5.74 2.77
CA GLN A 158 -15.92 -4.80 2.81
C GLN A 158 -16.34 -4.33 1.41
N ALA A 159 -15.42 -4.37 0.44
CA ALA A 159 -15.72 -4.20 -0.96
C ALA A 159 -16.25 -5.49 -1.61
N GLY A 160 -16.41 -6.60 -0.87
CA GLY A 160 -16.90 -7.87 -1.42
C GLY A 160 -15.85 -8.68 -2.18
N LEU A 161 -14.61 -8.21 -2.29
CA LEU A 161 -13.58 -8.87 -3.10
C LEU A 161 -13.05 -10.18 -2.50
N GLY A 162 -13.42 -10.50 -1.25
CA GLY A 162 -12.93 -11.70 -0.55
C GLY A 162 -11.41 -11.72 -0.36
N LEU A 163 -10.78 -10.54 -0.44
CA LEU A 163 -9.35 -10.35 -0.50
C LEU A 163 -8.70 -10.24 0.90
N ALA A 164 -9.01 -11.18 1.82
CA ALA A 164 -8.28 -11.32 3.10
C ALA A 164 -7.23 -12.45 3.09
N LEU A 165 -5.98 -12.13 3.40
CA LEU A 165 -4.89 -13.09 3.58
C LEU A 165 -4.86 -13.56 5.02
N SER A 166 -4.91 -14.88 5.24
CA SER A 166 -4.77 -15.47 6.56
C SER A 166 -3.32 -15.89 6.80
N LEU A 167 -2.77 -15.47 7.94
CA LEU A 167 -1.39 -15.71 8.36
C LEU A 167 -1.40 -16.38 9.73
N SER A 168 -0.40 -17.21 10.00
CA SER A 168 -0.15 -17.76 11.33
C SER A 168 1.03 -17.05 11.99
N ASP A 169 1.09 -17.06 13.31
CA ASP A 169 2.19 -16.49 14.08
C ASP A 169 3.56 -17.03 13.64
N LYS A 170 3.63 -18.31 13.27
CA LYS A 170 4.85 -18.95 12.78
C LYS A 170 5.32 -18.40 11.43
N GLN A 171 4.40 -17.99 10.57
CA GLN A 171 4.72 -17.36 9.29
C GLN A 171 5.24 -15.93 9.49
N ILE A 172 4.90 -15.29 10.62
CA ILE A 172 5.28 -13.91 10.91
C ILE A 172 6.57 -13.83 11.76
N LEU A 173 6.72 -14.68 12.79
CA LEU A 173 7.85 -14.63 13.74
C LEU A 173 8.84 -15.79 13.63
N GLY A 174 8.68 -16.68 12.65
CA GLY A 174 9.48 -17.91 12.51
C GLY A 174 10.05 -18.18 11.13
N GLN A 175 9.73 -17.35 10.14
CA GLN A 175 10.26 -17.45 8.78
C GLN A 175 10.76 -16.07 8.37
N ALA A 176 11.97 -16.01 7.82
CA ALA A 176 12.48 -14.81 7.16
C ALA A 176 11.65 -14.61 5.88
N SER A 177 10.49 -13.97 5.99
CA SER A 177 9.50 -13.84 4.93
C SER A 177 8.80 -12.50 5.06
N ASP A 178 8.75 -11.77 3.95
CA ASP A 178 8.09 -10.48 3.88
C ASP A 178 6.66 -10.57 4.40
N ARG A 179 6.27 -9.61 5.22
CA ARG A 179 4.92 -9.58 5.79
C ARG A 179 4.21 -8.26 5.45
N PRO A 180 2.89 -8.29 5.25
CA PRO A 180 2.15 -7.07 5.04
C PRO A 180 2.01 -6.31 6.37
N ILE A 181 2.13 -4.98 6.31
CA ILE A 181 1.77 -4.11 7.43
C ILE A 181 0.26 -3.87 7.41
N GLY A 182 -0.37 -3.91 8.58
CA GLY A 182 -1.81 -3.80 8.78
C GLY A 182 -2.49 -5.09 9.19
N ILE A 183 -1.75 -6.10 9.64
CA ILE A 183 -2.29 -7.39 10.06
C ILE A 183 -3.07 -7.26 11.38
N GLN A 184 -4.26 -7.83 11.43
CA GLN A 184 -5.10 -7.85 12.64
C GLN A 184 -5.13 -9.23 13.26
N ALA A 185 -5.19 -9.32 14.58
CA ALA A 185 -5.31 -10.59 15.28
C ALA A 185 -6.64 -11.28 14.96
N GLN A 186 -6.58 -12.58 14.68
CA GLN A 186 -7.70 -13.47 14.44
C GLN A 186 -7.53 -14.71 15.33
N GLY A 187 -8.04 -14.62 16.56
CA GLY A 187 -7.80 -15.64 17.59
C GLY A 187 -6.43 -15.50 18.24
N ALA A 188 -5.91 -16.59 18.82
CA ALA A 188 -4.67 -16.56 19.61
C ALA A 188 -3.39 -16.56 18.75
N GLU A 189 -3.40 -17.27 17.62
CA GLU A 189 -2.22 -17.48 16.76
C GLU A 189 -2.46 -17.13 15.29
N GLY A 190 -3.67 -16.71 14.95
CA GLY A 190 -4.05 -16.32 13.59
C GLY A 190 -4.00 -14.81 13.41
N PHE A 191 -3.67 -14.38 12.21
CA PHE A 191 -3.70 -13.00 11.79
C PHE A 191 -4.34 -12.89 10.42
N THR A 192 -4.98 -11.75 10.17
CA THR A 192 -5.58 -11.45 8.88
C THR A 192 -5.03 -10.15 8.34
N PHE A 193 -4.59 -10.16 7.08
CA PHE A 193 -4.36 -8.94 6.32
C PHE A 193 -5.50 -8.72 5.34
N ASP A 194 -6.19 -7.58 5.50
CA ASP A 194 -7.23 -7.13 4.58
C ASP A 194 -6.79 -5.77 4.00
N PRO A 195 -6.34 -5.72 2.74
CA PRO A 195 -5.81 -4.50 2.14
C PRO A 195 -6.93 -3.48 1.92
N TYR A 196 -6.56 -2.21 1.77
CA TYR A 196 -7.50 -1.19 1.33
C TYR A 196 -7.58 -1.16 -0.20
N VAL A 197 -8.80 -1.00 -0.71
CA VAL A 197 -9.10 -0.80 -2.12
C VAL A 197 -9.83 0.53 -2.27
N MET A 198 -9.27 1.39 -3.11
CA MET A 198 -9.92 2.60 -3.60
C MET A 198 -10.61 2.30 -4.92
N THR A 199 -11.93 2.47 -4.98
CA THR A 199 -12.69 2.39 -6.23
C THR A 199 -12.97 3.79 -6.74
N LEU A 200 -12.64 4.05 -8.01
CA LEU A 200 -12.94 5.30 -8.71
C LEU A 200 -13.68 5.00 -10.01
N ASP A 201 -14.77 5.71 -10.25
CA ASP A 201 -15.37 5.93 -11.56
C ASP A 201 -15.08 7.36 -12.04
N TYR A 202 -15.58 7.73 -13.22
CA TYR A 202 -15.39 9.07 -13.77
C TYR A 202 -15.80 10.19 -12.78
N ALA A 203 -17.00 10.12 -12.22
CA ALA A 203 -17.54 11.18 -11.36
C ALA A 203 -16.75 11.30 -10.05
N SER A 204 -16.42 10.17 -9.41
CA SER A 204 -15.63 10.15 -8.18
C SER A 204 -14.17 10.55 -8.43
N ALA A 205 -13.58 10.21 -9.59
CA ALA A 205 -12.25 10.70 -9.96
C ALA A 205 -12.24 12.22 -10.17
N GLU A 206 -13.21 12.78 -10.92
CA GLU A 206 -13.34 14.23 -11.11
C GLU A 206 -13.58 14.97 -9.78
N SER A 207 -14.39 14.39 -8.89
CA SER A 207 -14.58 14.93 -7.54
C SER A 207 -13.27 14.90 -6.74
N LEU A 208 -12.57 13.76 -6.76
CA LEU A 208 -11.35 13.55 -5.97
C LEU A 208 -10.25 14.55 -6.33
N VAL A 209 -9.99 14.75 -7.62
CA VAL A 209 -8.91 15.66 -8.06
C VAL A 209 -9.13 17.12 -7.63
N SER A 210 -10.34 17.47 -7.21
CA SER A 210 -10.69 18.79 -6.67
C SER A 210 -10.79 18.85 -5.14
N GLU A 211 -10.81 17.70 -4.46
CA GLU A 211 -10.96 17.60 -3.01
C GLU A 211 -9.60 17.79 -2.32
N ASP A 212 -9.54 18.65 -1.30
CA ASP A 212 -8.36 18.86 -0.44
C ASP A 212 -8.73 18.55 1.01
N ASP A 213 -8.10 17.52 1.59
CA ASP A 213 -8.28 17.08 2.98
C ASP A 213 -7.28 17.75 3.96
N GLY A 214 -6.62 18.84 3.51
CA GLY A 214 -5.52 19.50 4.21
C GLY A 214 -4.13 19.00 3.80
N LYS A 215 -4.06 18.05 2.86
CA LYS A 215 -2.81 17.51 2.30
C LYS A 215 -2.65 17.83 0.81
N GLY A 216 -3.46 18.73 0.28
CA GLY A 216 -3.47 19.08 -1.13
C GLY A 216 -4.50 18.29 -1.92
N THR A 217 -4.81 18.81 -3.11
CA THR A 217 -5.90 18.29 -3.94
C THR A 217 -5.61 16.88 -4.46
N GLY A 218 -6.63 16.02 -4.44
CA GLY A 218 -6.55 14.66 -4.96
C GLY A 218 -5.79 13.68 -4.08
N VAL A 219 -5.43 14.06 -2.86
CA VAL A 219 -4.71 13.20 -1.91
C VAL A 219 -5.70 12.44 -1.04
N LYS A 220 -5.46 11.13 -0.87
CA LYS A 220 -6.12 10.30 0.14
C LYS A 220 -5.10 9.61 1.02
N THR A 221 -5.39 9.61 2.31
CA THR A 221 -4.58 8.96 3.33
C THR A 221 -5.13 7.55 3.60
N ILE A 222 -4.26 6.55 3.59
CA ILE A 222 -4.58 5.16 3.94
C ILE A 222 -3.72 4.78 5.14
N ILE A 223 -4.36 4.33 6.22
CA ILE A 223 -3.67 4.00 7.47
C ILE A 223 -3.60 2.48 7.60
N TYR A 224 -2.38 1.95 7.56
CA TYR A 224 -2.07 0.57 7.90
C TYR A 224 -1.56 0.53 9.34
N LYS A 225 -2.31 -0.14 10.22
CA LYS A 225 -1.95 -0.32 11.62
C LYS A 225 -1.96 -1.80 11.93
N ASP A 226 -0.82 -2.34 12.36
CA ASP A 226 -0.74 -3.70 12.86
C ASP A 226 -1.49 -3.89 14.17
N SER A 227 -1.77 -5.14 14.49
CA SER A 227 -2.21 -5.56 15.82
C SER A 227 -1.22 -5.09 16.88
N ASP A 228 -1.70 -4.96 18.12
CA ASP A 228 -0.88 -4.53 19.24
C ASP A 228 0.32 -5.45 19.50
N LYS A 229 0.35 -6.67 18.95
CA LYS A 229 1.52 -7.57 19.05
C LYS A 229 2.70 -7.12 18.19
N TYR A 230 2.44 -6.54 17.02
CA TYR A 230 3.48 -6.19 16.03
C TYR A 230 3.69 -4.69 15.90
N HIS A 231 2.85 -3.86 16.50
CA HIS A 231 3.09 -2.43 16.78
C HIS A 231 3.28 -1.47 15.59
N GLY A 232 3.42 -1.93 14.34
CA GLY A 232 3.60 -1.09 13.16
C GLY A 232 2.43 -0.16 12.85
N GLN A 233 2.70 1.11 12.53
CA GLN A 233 1.67 2.03 12.03
C GLN A 233 2.22 2.97 10.95
N TYR A 234 1.64 2.89 9.76
CA TYR A 234 2.05 3.61 8.57
C TYR A 234 0.90 4.36 7.94
N GLU A 235 1.21 5.52 7.38
CA GLU A 235 0.30 6.34 6.59
C GLU A 235 0.81 6.38 5.15
N LEU A 236 0.07 5.75 4.23
CA LEU A 236 0.31 5.85 2.80
C LEU A 236 -0.55 6.97 2.21
N TYR A 237 0.06 7.73 1.29
CA TYR A 237 -0.60 8.81 0.57
C TYR A 237 -0.74 8.42 -0.89
N LEU A 238 -1.98 8.33 -1.36
CA LEU A 238 -2.27 8.14 -2.78
C LEU A 238 -2.77 9.47 -3.34
N GLN A 239 -2.08 9.98 -4.36
CA GLN A 239 -2.51 11.19 -5.06
C GLN A 239 -3.05 10.85 -6.45
N VAL A 240 -4.24 11.35 -6.75
CA VAL A 240 -4.89 11.24 -8.07
C VAL A 240 -4.84 12.60 -8.74
N THR A 241 -4.40 12.62 -10.00
CA THR A 241 -4.33 13.82 -10.83
C THR A 241 -5.02 13.57 -12.17
N LYS A 242 -5.55 14.63 -12.76
CA LYS A 242 -6.10 14.58 -14.11
C LYS A 242 -4.98 14.78 -15.13
N VAL A 243 -4.88 13.87 -16.09
CA VAL A 243 -3.97 13.98 -17.23
C VAL A 243 -4.76 14.60 -18.39
N GLY A 244 -4.20 15.65 -19.00
CA GLY A 244 -4.81 16.39 -20.12
C GLY A 244 -4.71 15.68 -21.46
#